data_AF-A0A351G3K0-F1
#
_entry.id   AF-A0A351G3K0-F1
#
_cell.length_a   1.000
_cell.length_b   1.000
_cell.length_c   1.000
_cell.angle_alpha   90.00
_cell.angle_beta   90.00
_cell.angle_gamma   90.00
#
_symmetry.space_group_name_H-M   'P 1'
#
loop_
_entity.id
_entity.type
_entity.pdbx_description
1 polymer ?
#
loop_
_entity_poly.entity_id
_entity_poly.type
_entity_poly.pdbx_seq_one_letter_code
_entity_poly.pdbx_strand_id
1 'polypeptide(L)' 'MTGLHELQLPHGKINFPVFLPDGTRGVVRAVSSSDLEDIEIQALVMNTFHLMLKPGASTVNALGG' A
#
# COMPACT_ATOMS: atom_id res chain seq x y z
N MET A 1 -20.69 -8.08 -19.54
CA MET A 1 -19.60 -8.26 -18.56
C MET A 1 -19.68 -7.11 -17.57
N THR A 2 -20.30 -7.32 -16.42
CA THR A 2 -20.24 -6.39 -15.30
C THR A 2 -18.84 -6.48 -14.70
N GLY A 3 -17.99 -5.50 -15.00
CA GLY A 3 -16.66 -5.42 -14.40
C GLY A 3 -16.77 -5.27 -12.87
N LEU A 4 -15.82 -5.82 -12.13
CA LEU A 4 -15.69 -5.55 -10.70
C LEU A 4 -15.47 -4.05 -10.51
N HIS A 5 -16.45 -3.37 -9.92
CA HIS A 5 -16.37 -1.93 -9.61
C HIS A 5 -15.83 -1.67 -8.20
N GLU A 6 -15.84 -2.68 -7.33
CA GLU A 6 -15.44 -2.56 -5.93
C GLU A 6 -14.84 -3.89 -5.43
N LEU A 7 -13.79 -3.81 -4.63
CA LEU A 7 -13.17 -4.92 -3.91
C LEU A 7 -13.24 -4.66 -2.41
N GLN A 8 -13.87 -5.56 -1.66
CA GLN A 8 -13.95 -5.51 -0.20
C GLN A 8 -12.76 -6.24 0.42
N LEU A 9 -12.07 -5.61 1.36
CA LEU A 9 -10.90 -6.12 2.07
C LEU A 9 -11.10 -5.96 3.59
N PRO A 10 -10.34 -6.69 4.43
CA PRO A 10 -10.42 -6.53 5.88
C PRO A 10 -10.17 -5.10 6.39
N HIS A 11 -9.40 -4.31 5.64
CA HIS A 11 -9.00 -2.95 6.01
C HIS A 11 -9.74 -1.84 5.23
N GLY A 12 -10.80 -2.18 4.49
CA GLY A 12 -11.57 -1.21 3.73
C GLY A 12 -11.92 -1.71 2.34
N LYS A 13 -12.30 -0.78 1.46
CA LYS A 13 -12.74 -1.09 0.10
C LYS A 13 -11.92 -0.35 -0.93
N ILE A 14 -11.75 -0.95 -2.10
CA ILE A 14 -11.08 -0.36 -3.26
C ILE A 14 -12.08 -0.24 -4.40
N ASN A 15 -12.25 0.97 -4.96
CA ASN A 15 -13.14 1.21 -6.11
C ASN A 15 -12.33 1.21 -7.40
N PHE A 16 -12.76 0.49 -8.42
CA PHE A 16 -12.08 0.48 -9.72
C PHE A 16 -12.69 1.48 -10.71
N PRO A 17 -11.87 2.12 -11.57
CA PRO A 17 -10.41 2.06 -11.60
C PRO A 17 -9.76 2.85 -10.45
N VAL A 18 -8.61 2.37 -9.96
CA VAL A 18 -7.86 2.99 -8.86
C VAL A 18 -6.40 3.23 -9.25
N PHE A 19 -5.82 4.31 -8.76
CA PHE A 19 -4.37 4.55 -8.79
C PHE A 19 -3.74 4.05 -7.49
N LEU A 20 -2.70 3.21 -7.60
CA LEU A 20 -1.98 2.65 -6.46
C LEU A 20 -0.51 3.10 -6.51
N PRO A 21 -0.10 4.13 -5.75
CA PRO A 21 1.30 4.55 -5.67
C PRO A 21 2.21 3.40 -5.21
N ASP A 22 3.41 3.34 -5.77
CA ASP A 22 4.41 2.36 -5.35
C ASP A 22 5.12 2.80 -4.07
N GLY A 23 5.29 1.87 -3.13
CA GLY A 23 6.08 2.04 -1.93
C GLY A 23 7.29 1.11 -1.95
N THR A 24 8.18 1.33 -2.92
CA THR A 24 9.33 0.44 -3.20
C THR A 24 10.15 0.06 -1.96
N ARG A 25 10.27 0.92 -0.94
CA ARG A 25 11.01 0.63 0.31
C ARG A 25 10.18 0.90 1.58
N GLY A 26 8.88 0.64 1.51
CA GLY A 26 7.95 0.92 2.62
C GLY A 26 7.60 2.41 2.76
N VAL A 27 7.93 3.22 1.76
CA VAL A 27 7.58 4.66 1.70
C VAL A 27 7.23 5.04 0.27
N VAL A 28 6.27 5.95 0.11
CA VAL A 28 6.06 6.69 -1.13
C VAL A 28 7.02 7.88 -1.13
N ARG A 29 7.79 8.06 -2.20
CA ARG A 29 8.83 9.09 -2.23
C ARG A 29 8.20 10.48 -2.23
N ALA A 30 8.81 11.40 -1.47
CA ALA A 30 8.52 12.85 -1.42
C ALA A 30 7.22 13.27 -0.70
N VAL A 31 6.43 12.32 -0.20
CA VAL A 31 5.20 12.61 0.55
C VAL A 31 5.15 11.79 1.84
N SER A 32 4.43 12.31 2.83
CA SER A 32 4.13 11.62 4.08
C SER A 32 2.92 10.69 3.92
N SER A 33 2.66 9.83 4.91
CA SER A 33 1.43 9.04 4.95
C SER A 33 0.18 9.92 5.04
N SER A 34 0.25 11.02 5.79
CA SER A 34 -0.86 11.97 5.92
C SER A 34 -1.19 12.64 4.59
N ASP A 35 -0.20 12.99 3.78
CA ASP A 35 -0.45 13.54 2.43
C ASP A 35 -1.23 12.55 1.54
N LEU A 36 -0.99 11.25 1.69
CA LEU A 36 -1.69 10.20 0.94
C LEU A 36 -3.12 9.98 1.44
N GLU A 37 -3.32 10.09 2.76
CA GLU A 37 -4.65 10.03 3.38
C GLU A 37 -5.50 11.24 2.98
N ASP A 38 -4.91 12.45 2.98
CA ASP A 38 -5.58 13.71 2.64
C ASP A 38 -6.09 13.75 1.19
N ILE A 39 -5.42 13.04 0.27
CA ILE A 39 -5.85 12.91 -1.14
C ILE A 39 -6.64 11.61 -1.40
N GLU A 40 -7.03 10.89 -0.34
CA GLU A 40 -7.89 9.70 -0.39
C GLU A 40 -7.30 8.52 -1.21
N ILE A 41 -5.99 8.29 -1.13
CA ILE A 41 -5.40 7.05 -1.68
C ILE A 41 -5.95 5.84 -0.92
N GLN A 42 -6.58 4.93 -1.66
CA GLN A 42 -7.28 3.77 -1.08
C GLN A 42 -6.34 2.62 -0.70
N ALA A 43 -5.21 2.47 -1.41
CA ALA A 43 -4.21 1.44 -1.18
C ALA A 43 -2.90 1.80 -1.90
N LEU A 44 -1.83 1.09 -1.52
CA LEU A 44 -0.49 1.23 -2.09
C LEU A 44 0.01 -0.12 -2.61
N VAL A 45 0.93 -0.09 -3.59
CA VAL A 45 1.64 -1.31 -4.03
C VAL A 45 3.00 -1.38 -3.35
N MET A 46 3.16 -2.34 -2.43
CA MET A 46 4.44 -2.58 -1.75
C MET A 46 5.31 -3.56 -2.50
N ASN A 47 6.61 -3.26 -2.60
CA ASN A 47 7.58 -4.17 -3.18
C ASN A 47 8.23 -5.04 -2.09
N THR A 48 7.86 -6.32 -2.07
CA THR A 48 8.38 -7.28 -1.09
C THR A 48 9.87 -7.55 -1.24
N PHE A 49 10.44 -7.51 -2.46
CA PHE A 49 11.87 -7.77 -2.68
C PHE A 49 12.74 -6.80 -1.87
N HIS A 50 12.42 -5.51 -1.90
CA HIS A 50 13.19 -4.52 -1.15
C HIS A 50 12.98 -4.64 0.36
N LEU A 51 11.74 -4.85 0.82
CA LEU A 51 11.43 -5.00 2.25
C LEU A 51 12.13 -6.24 2.86
N MET A 52 12.18 -7.34 2.11
CA MET A 52 12.88 -8.56 2.51
C MET A 52 14.41 -8.39 2.58
N LEU A 53 14.99 -7.53 1.74
CA LEU A 53 16.43 -7.24 1.78
C LEU A 53 16.78 -6.23 2.88
N LYS A 54 15.94 -5.20 3.06
CA LYS A 54 16.12 -4.15 4.05
C LYS A 54 14.77 -3.47 4.34
N PRO A 55 14.26 -3.49 5.58
CA PRO A 55 14.93 -3.89 6.83
C PRO A 55 14.93 -5.41 7.13
N GLY A 56 14.32 -6.23 6.26
CA GLY A 56 14.19 -7.68 6.45
C GLY A 56 12.85 -8.07 7.06
N ALA A 57 12.29 -9.20 6.61
CA ALA A 57 10.96 -9.65 7.03
C ALA A 57 10.82 -9.84 8.54
N SER A 58 11.85 -10.38 9.21
CA SER A 58 11.85 -10.55 10.67
C SER A 58 11.77 -9.21 11.40
N THR A 59 12.46 -8.19 10.90
CA THR A 59 12.43 -6.83 11.46
C THR A 59 11.05 -6.21 11.29
N VAL A 60 10.48 -6.31 10.08
CA VAL A 60 9.12 -5.83 9.78
C VAL A 60 8.10 -6.48 10.72
N ASN A 61 8.13 -7.81 10.84
CA ASN A 61 7.23 -8.55 11.72
C ASN A 61 7.42 -8.18 13.20
N ALA A 62 8.66 -8.01 13.67
CA ALA A 62 8.95 -7.62 15.05
C ALA A 62 8.42 -6.22 15.40
N LEU A 63 8.21 -5.36 14.40
CA LEU A 63 7.65 -4.01 14.56
C LEU A 63 6.13 -3.95 14.39
N GLY A 64 5.47 -5.09 14.16
CA GLY A 64 4.01 -5.19 14.06
C GLY A 64 3.46 -5.41 12.65
N GLY A 65 4.33 -5.58 11.66
CA GLY A 65 3.96 -5.82 10.27
C GLY A 65 4.26 -4.66 9.34
#